data_AF-A0A813QGG2-F1
#
_entry.id   AF-A0A813QGG2-F1
#
_cell.length_a   1.000
_cell.length_b   1.000
_cell.length_c   1.000
_cell.angle_alpha   90.00
_cell.angle_beta   90.00
_cell.angle_gamma   90.00
#
_symmetry.space_group_name_H-M   'P 1'
#
loop_
_entity.id
_entity.type
_entity.pdbx_description
1 polymer ?
#
loop_
_entity_poly.entity_id
_entity_poly.type
_entity_poly.pdbx_seq_one_letter_code
_entity_poly.pdbx_strand_id
1 'polypeptide(L)'
;MKKIFWLILTIIYSKTAEIEDSNIKKAELLDKSETCSKKNDCILEETAEIEDSNIEKAELLDKSEPCIKKYDSEKRKKIEKMYPGLYENRQENIRFRKNLRSSCENDPKRNDNVKFFKGEIKSQPDGDFIDNILTKWKGNYKLLEEHHGYIQWLFPNKEPGMNYLSQPLQLHELDKLKSDSESVEKLLKSFELMLDFYGMELNKKPVGFKRSENYKKRYQNLIRNRHNFLRISRILKCLADFDLEEYQIEWIKFLIEESFVNQELSDLDRSITQFYVHTIKNDEKRHEIIKQIELKIIQFILNEKI
;
A
#
# COMPACT_ATOMS: atom_id res chain seq x y z
N MET A 1 35.21 13.04 6.92
CA MET A 1 34.07 12.12 6.70
C MET A 1 32.77 12.81 6.24
N LYS A 2 32.32 13.93 6.83
CA LYS A 2 31.10 14.66 6.38
C LYS A 2 31.14 15.17 4.92
N LYS A 3 32.30 15.61 4.41
CA LYS A 3 32.46 16.07 3.02
C LYS A 3 32.33 14.95 1.97
N ILE A 4 32.81 13.75 2.28
CA ILE A 4 32.73 12.58 1.38
C ILE A 4 31.28 12.07 1.30
N PHE A 5 30.55 12.12 2.43
CA PHE A 5 29.14 11.74 2.48
C PHE A 5 28.24 12.68 1.66
N TRP A 6 28.44 13.99 1.76
CA TRP A 6 27.74 14.95 0.89
C TRP A 6 28.13 14.77 -0.57
N LEU A 7 29.41 14.50 -0.88
CA LEU A 7 29.84 14.21 -2.25
C LEU A 7 29.10 12.98 -2.83
N ILE A 8 28.98 11.90 -2.05
CA ILE A 8 28.29 10.67 -2.50
C ILE A 8 26.79 10.92 -2.67
N LEU A 9 26.15 11.64 -1.75
CA LEU A 9 24.73 11.95 -1.86
C LEU A 9 24.44 12.86 -3.06
N THR A 10 25.29 13.87 -3.31
CA THR A 10 25.22 14.73 -4.48
C THR A 10 25.48 13.93 -5.76
N ILE A 11 26.43 13.01 -5.79
CA ILE A 11 26.68 12.14 -6.95
C ILE A 11 25.50 11.21 -7.24
N ILE A 12 24.85 10.66 -6.20
CA ILE A 12 23.66 9.81 -6.37
C ILE A 12 22.49 10.64 -6.89
N TYR A 13 22.21 11.81 -6.27
CA TYR A 13 21.12 12.69 -6.70
C TYR A 13 21.35 13.28 -8.10
N SER A 14 22.59 13.66 -8.44
CA SER A 14 22.95 14.13 -9.78
C SER A 14 22.84 13.00 -10.81
N LYS A 15 23.25 11.77 -10.48
CA LYS A 15 23.05 10.62 -11.38
C LYS A 15 21.59 10.26 -11.57
N THR A 16 20.75 10.33 -10.53
CA THR A 16 19.31 10.07 -10.70
C THR A 16 18.65 11.16 -11.54
N ALA A 17 19.04 12.43 -11.36
CA ALA A 17 18.56 13.53 -12.19
C ALA A 17 19.06 13.43 -13.65
N GLU A 18 20.32 13.04 -13.89
CA GLU A 18 20.85 12.79 -15.24
C GLU A 18 20.17 11.60 -15.92
N ILE A 19 19.83 10.55 -15.16
CA ILE A 19 19.07 9.40 -15.67
C ILE A 19 17.64 9.81 -16.01
N GLU A 20 16.97 10.59 -15.16
CA GLU A 20 15.63 11.14 -15.44
C GLU A 20 15.64 12.07 -16.66
N ASP A 21 16.60 13.00 -16.76
CA ASP A 21 16.75 13.89 -17.92
C ASP A 21 17.10 13.11 -19.20
N SER A 22 17.91 12.05 -19.10
CA SER A 22 18.22 11.19 -20.24
C SER A 22 17.00 10.37 -20.71
N ASN A 23 16.16 9.92 -19.77
CA ASN A 23 14.94 9.18 -20.07
C ASN A 23 13.84 10.09 -20.61
N ILE A 24 13.74 11.34 -20.12
CA ILE A 24 12.85 12.37 -20.66
C ILE A 24 13.30 12.75 -22.08
N LYS A 25 14.60 13.00 -22.31
CA LYS A 25 15.12 13.26 -23.68
C LYS A 25 14.93 12.08 -24.61
N LYS A 26 15.07 10.85 -24.13
CA LYS A 26 14.85 9.63 -24.91
C LYS A 26 13.36 9.43 -25.22
N ALA A 27 12.46 9.78 -24.30
CA ALA A 27 11.02 9.80 -24.52
C ALA A 27 10.61 10.90 -25.53
N GLU A 28 11.19 12.10 -25.44
CA GLU A 28 10.98 13.19 -26.41
C GLU A 28 11.57 12.88 -27.81
N LEU A 29 12.65 12.10 -27.88
CA LEU A 29 13.24 11.62 -29.14
C LEU A 29 12.42 10.47 -29.76
N LEU A 30 11.83 9.61 -28.95
CA LEU A 30 10.91 8.55 -29.40
C LEU A 30 9.61 9.17 -29.95
N ASP A 31 9.07 10.20 -29.29
CA ASP A 31 7.87 10.93 -29.73
C ASP A 31 8.12 11.73 -31.04
N LYS A 32 9.37 12.17 -31.28
CA LYS A 32 9.79 12.81 -32.54
C LYS A 32 10.12 11.84 -33.66
N SER A 33 10.35 10.55 -33.35
CA SER A 33 10.73 9.52 -34.33
C SER A 33 9.53 8.81 -35.00
N GLU A 34 8.30 9.03 -34.51
CA GLU A 34 7.08 8.58 -35.19
C GLU A 34 6.66 9.48 -36.37
N THR A 35 7.41 10.55 -36.64
CA THR A 35 7.30 11.31 -37.89
C THR A 35 8.63 11.34 -38.63
N CYS A 36 8.64 10.69 -39.80
CA CYS A 36 9.61 10.77 -40.90
C CYS A 36 10.56 9.58 -41.04
N SER A 37 10.26 8.78 -42.07
CA SER A 37 11.06 7.68 -42.59
C SER A 37 12.25 8.19 -43.42
N LYS A 38 13.37 7.43 -43.34
CA LYS A 38 14.56 7.37 -44.22
C LYS A 38 15.79 8.20 -43.83
N LYS A 39 16.81 7.53 -43.29
CA LYS A 39 18.14 7.28 -43.93
C LYS A 39 19.11 6.68 -42.91
N ASN A 40 19.54 5.45 -43.17
CA ASN A 40 20.71 4.83 -42.54
C ASN A 40 21.99 5.25 -43.28
N ASP A 41 23.12 5.04 -42.61
CA ASP A 41 24.52 5.20 -43.07
C ASP A 41 25.18 6.53 -42.64
N CYS A 42 25.52 6.64 -41.34
CA CYS A 42 26.61 7.50 -40.80
C CYS A 42 26.91 7.26 -39.29
N ILE A 43 26.67 6.08 -38.71
CA ILE A 43 26.83 5.84 -37.23
C ILE A 43 27.72 4.63 -36.92
N LEU A 44 28.88 4.49 -37.56
CA LEU A 44 29.76 3.32 -37.32
C LEU A 44 31.19 3.65 -36.85
N GLU A 45 31.58 4.91 -36.70
CA GLU A 45 32.93 5.25 -36.19
C GLU A 45 32.90 5.88 -34.78
N GLU A 46 31.83 6.56 -34.38
CA GLU A 46 31.75 7.20 -33.05
C GLU A 46 31.42 6.22 -31.91
N THR A 47 31.00 5.00 -32.23
CA THR A 47 30.61 3.98 -31.23
C THR A 47 31.80 3.23 -30.64
N ALA A 48 32.93 3.15 -31.35
CA ALA A 48 34.08 2.35 -30.92
C ALA A 48 34.88 3.00 -29.77
N GLU A 49 35.04 4.33 -29.78
CA GLU A 49 35.74 5.04 -28.68
C GLU A 49 34.90 5.16 -27.40
N ILE A 50 33.56 5.09 -27.53
CA ILE A 50 32.63 5.09 -26.39
C ILE A 50 32.62 3.71 -25.70
N GLU A 51 32.84 2.62 -26.43
CA GLU A 51 32.86 1.26 -25.86
C GLU A 51 34.09 1.02 -24.97
N ASP A 52 35.29 1.42 -25.39
CA ASP A 52 36.51 1.19 -24.60
C ASP A 52 36.51 1.97 -23.26
N SER A 53 36.00 3.21 -23.25
CA SER A 53 35.88 4.00 -22.01
C SER A 53 34.79 3.49 -21.05
N ASN A 54 33.78 2.78 -21.57
CA ASN A 54 32.73 2.15 -20.79
C ASN A 54 33.17 0.79 -20.22
N ILE A 55 34.04 0.06 -20.92
CA ILE A 55 34.64 -1.20 -20.44
C ILE A 55 35.55 -0.93 -19.24
N GLU A 56 36.41 0.10 -19.31
CA GLU A 56 37.27 0.48 -18.17
C GLU A 56 36.46 0.97 -16.95
N LYS A 57 35.37 1.71 -17.17
CA LYS A 57 34.41 2.12 -16.11
C LYS A 57 33.63 0.93 -15.55
N ALA A 58 33.24 -0.03 -16.38
CA ALA A 58 32.54 -1.24 -15.96
C ALA A 58 33.45 -2.16 -15.13
N GLU A 59 34.74 -2.27 -15.46
CA GLU A 59 35.72 -3.04 -14.68
C GLU A 59 36.06 -2.38 -13.33
N LEU A 60 36.02 -1.04 -13.25
CA LEU A 60 36.13 -0.31 -11.98
C LEU A 60 34.86 -0.43 -11.11
N LEU A 61 33.68 -0.53 -11.73
CA LEU A 61 32.40 -0.82 -11.06
C LEU A 61 32.37 -2.27 -10.54
N ASP A 62 32.80 -3.25 -11.34
CA ASP A 62 32.82 -4.68 -11.00
C ASP A 62 33.72 -4.99 -9.79
N LYS A 63 34.86 -4.29 -9.65
CA LYS A 63 35.74 -4.43 -8.47
C LYS A 63 35.16 -3.82 -7.18
N SER A 64 34.15 -2.97 -7.27
CA SER A 64 33.43 -2.38 -6.12
C SER A 64 32.15 -3.14 -5.73
N GLU A 65 31.63 -4.00 -6.62
CA GLU A 65 30.40 -4.77 -6.42
C GLU A 65 30.40 -5.74 -5.24
N PRO A 66 31.50 -6.47 -4.90
CA PRO A 66 31.46 -7.40 -3.78
C PRO A 66 31.23 -6.70 -2.45
N CYS A 67 31.75 -5.49 -2.28
CA CYS A 67 31.58 -4.71 -1.06
C CYS A 67 30.20 -4.05 -0.98
N ILE A 68 29.65 -3.58 -2.10
CA ILE A 68 28.30 -2.99 -2.19
C ILE A 68 27.22 -4.08 -2.03
N LYS A 69 27.34 -5.22 -2.71
CA LYS A 69 26.44 -6.38 -2.53
C LYS A 69 26.50 -6.94 -1.11
N LYS A 70 27.68 -6.96 -0.48
CA LYS A 70 27.85 -7.38 0.93
C LYS A 70 27.26 -6.36 1.91
N TYR A 71 27.47 -5.07 1.70
CA TYR A 71 26.93 -3.98 2.52
C TYR A 71 25.40 -3.88 2.45
N ASP A 72 24.81 -4.11 1.27
CA ASP A 72 23.37 -4.22 1.07
C ASP A 72 22.81 -5.48 1.75
N SER A 73 23.52 -6.61 1.66
CA SER A 73 23.14 -7.86 2.34
C SER A 73 23.14 -7.76 3.87
N GLU A 74 24.08 -7.02 4.48
CA GLU A 74 24.16 -6.86 5.94
C GLU A 74 23.04 -5.94 6.46
N LYS A 75 22.75 -4.84 5.76
CA LYS A 75 21.59 -3.98 6.07
C LYS A 75 20.29 -4.75 5.96
N ARG A 76 20.12 -5.51 4.87
CA ARG A 76 18.93 -6.33 4.65
C ARG A 76 18.75 -7.37 5.76
N LYS A 77 19.81 -8.09 6.17
CA LYS A 77 19.77 -9.00 7.33
C LYS A 77 19.38 -8.30 8.63
N LYS A 78 19.84 -7.06 8.84
CA LYS A 78 19.46 -6.26 10.02
C LYS A 78 17.98 -5.87 9.98
N ILE A 79 17.48 -5.44 8.82
CA ILE A 79 16.07 -5.11 8.61
C ILE A 79 15.21 -6.34 8.82
N GLU A 80 15.58 -7.48 8.24
CA GLU A 80 14.88 -8.75 8.39
C GLU A 80 14.84 -9.20 9.86
N LYS A 81 15.92 -9.02 10.62
CA LYS A 81 15.92 -9.29 12.06
C LYS A 81 14.95 -8.38 12.83
N MET A 82 14.83 -7.12 12.43
CA MET A 82 13.94 -6.13 13.07
C MET A 82 12.47 -6.32 12.65
N TYR A 83 12.25 -6.67 11.38
CA TYR A 83 10.97 -6.81 10.71
C TYR A 83 10.91 -8.14 9.93
N PRO A 84 10.81 -9.29 10.61
CA PRO A 84 10.94 -10.61 9.99
C PRO A 84 9.85 -10.94 8.97
N GLY A 85 8.70 -10.26 9.01
CA GLY A 85 7.63 -10.46 8.04
C GLY A 85 7.69 -9.53 6.82
N LEU A 86 8.72 -8.69 6.67
CA LEU A 86 8.79 -7.75 5.53
C LEU A 86 8.97 -8.48 4.20
N TYR A 87 9.82 -9.51 4.16
CA TYR A 87 10.12 -10.28 2.95
C TYR A 87 9.34 -11.58 2.86
N GLU A 88 8.99 -12.17 4.00
CA GLU A 88 8.28 -13.44 4.06
C GLU A 88 6.79 -13.24 4.32
N ASN A 89 5.98 -13.82 3.44
CA ASN A 89 4.55 -13.74 3.57
C ASN A 89 4.06 -14.77 4.60
N ARG A 90 3.46 -14.34 5.72
CA ARG A 90 2.93 -15.27 6.73
C ARG A 90 1.78 -16.14 6.19
N GLN A 91 1.57 -17.29 6.82
CA GLN A 91 0.54 -18.27 6.44
C GLN A 91 -0.86 -17.65 6.28
N GLU A 92 -1.23 -16.66 7.09
CA GLU A 92 -2.53 -15.98 6.99
C GLU A 92 -2.69 -15.19 5.68
N ASN A 93 -1.64 -14.51 5.23
CA ASN A 93 -1.65 -13.80 3.96
C ASN A 93 -1.51 -14.77 2.78
N ILE A 94 -0.80 -15.88 2.96
CA ILE A 94 -0.83 -17.00 2.01
C ILE A 94 -2.26 -17.53 1.89
N ARG A 95 -3.00 -17.66 3.00
CA ARG A 95 -4.41 -18.07 2.99
C ARG A 95 -5.29 -17.04 2.30
N PHE A 96 -5.14 -15.75 2.59
CA PHE A 96 -5.83 -14.69 1.86
C PHE A 96 -5.56 -14.79 0.35
N ARG A 97 -4.30 -14.95 -0.06
CA ARG A 97 -3.90 -15.13 -1.48
C ARG A 97 -4.38 -16.45 -2.09
N LYS A 98 -4.48 -17.51 -1.31
CA LYS A 98 -5.08 -18.78 -1.75
C LYS A 98 -6.58 -18.64 -1.90
N ASN A 99 -7.28 -17.96 -0.98
CA ASN A 99 -8.71 -17.67 -1.06
C ASN A 99 -9.06 -16.71 -2.22
N LEU A 100 -8.10 -15.93 -2.70
CA LEU A 100 -8.23 -15.17 -3.95
C LEU A 100 -8.26 -16.06 -5.20
N ARG A 101 -7.57 -17.20 -5.15
CA ARG A 101 -7.43 -18.15 -6.28
C ARG A 101 -8.31 -19.39 -6.16
N SER A 102 -8.81 -19.67 -4.96
CA SER A 102 -9.59 -20.86 -4.63
C SER A 102 -11.09 -20.55 -4.72
N SER A 103 -11.81 -21.41 -5.44
CA SER A 103 -13.25 -21.56 -5.32
C SER A 103 -13.58 -22.05 -3.91
N CYS A 104 -13.65 -21.12 -2.95
CA CYS A 104 -14.32 -21.38 -1.69
C CYS A 104 -15.77 -21.82 -1.96
N GLU A 105 -16.32 -22.69 -1.12
CA GLU A 105 -17.71 -23.16 -1.21
C GLU A 105 -18.64 -21.95 -1.31
N ASN A 106 -19.12 -21.69 -2.52
CA ASN A 106 -20.00 -20.59 -2.83
C ASN A 106 -21.43 -21.07 -2.58
N ASP A 107 -22.04 -20.67 -1.47
CA ASP A 107 -23.43 -21.02 -1.18
C ASP A 107 -24.36 -19.94 -1.79
N PRO A 108 -25.10 -20.23 -2.87
CA PRO A 108 -25.93 -19.23 -3.55
C PRO A 108 -27.07 -18.67 -2.69
N LYS A 109 -27.41 -19.32 -1.56
CA LYS A 109 -28.48 -18.85 -0.66
C LYS A 109 -28.00 -17.73 0.26
N ARG A 110 -26.70 -17.60 0.45
CA ARG A 110 -26.04 -16.67 1.37
C ARG A 110 -25.86 -15.30 0.73
N ASN A 111 -26.78 -14.37 1.02
CA ASN A 111 -26.84 -13.05 0.37
C ASN A 111 -26.85 -11.85 1.35
N ASP A 112 -26.46 -12.06 2.60
CA ASP A 112 -26.60 -11.04 3.64
C ASP A 112 -25.75 -9.78 3.37
N ASN A 113 -24.56 -9.92 2.76
CA ASN A 113 -23.75 -8.75 2.41
C ASN A 113 -24.46 -7.91 1.34
N VAL A 114 -25.01 -8.57 0.31
CA VAL A 114 -25.80 -7.88 -0.74
C VAL A 114 -27.00 -7.15 -0.13
N LYS A 115 -27.77 -7.84 0.71
CA LYS A 115 -28.94 -7.26 1.39
C LYS A 115 -28.56 -6.06 2.26
N PHE A 116 -27.43 -6.13 2.97
CA PHE A 116 -26.95 -5.03 3.81
C PHE A 116 -26.59 -3.80 2.97
N PHE A 117 -25.85 -3.96 1.88
CA PHE A 117 -25.48 -2.85 0.98
C PHE A 117 -26.70 -2.25 0.24
N LYS A 118 -27.72 -3.06 -0.03
CA LYS A 118 -29.02 -2.60 -0.53
C LYS A 118 -29.91 -1.95 0.54
N GLY A 119 -29.48 -1.90 1.79
CA GLY A 119 -30.23 -1.29 2.89
C GLY A 119 -31.45 -2.12 3.33
N GLU A 120 -31.52 -3.39 2.95
CA GLU A 120 -32.64 -4.30 3.25
C GLU A 120 -32.53 -4.88 4.67
N ILE A 121 -31.31 -5.03 5.19
CA ILE A 121 -31.04 -5.51 6.54
C ILE A 121 -30.10 -4.58 7.30
N LYS A 122 -30.19 -4.61 8.63
CA LYS A 122 -29.26 -3.90 9.52
C LYS A 122 -28.01 -4.73 9.76
N SER A 123 -26.91 -4.04 10.00
CA SER A 123 -25.75 -4.68 10.63
C SER A 123 -26.13 -5.21 12.02
N GLN A 124 -25.69 -6.41 12.35
CA GLN A 124 -25.92 -7.10 13.62
C GLN A 124 -24.61 -7.22 14.41
N PRO A 125 -24.63 -7.37 15.76
CA PRO A 125 -25.81 -7.45 16.63
C PRO A 125 -26.53 -6.11 16.86
N ASP A 126 -25.85 -5.07 17.36
CA ASP A 126 -26.47 -3.80 17.77
C ASP A 126 -26.22 -2.66 16.77
N GLY A 127 -26.26 -2.99 15.47
CA GLY A 127 -25.96 -2.06 14.39
C GLY A 127 -27.18 -1.36 13.80
N ASP A 128 -26.97 -0.75 12.64
CA ASP A 128 -28.00 -0.04 11.90
C ASP A 128 -27.91 -0.36 10.39
N PHE A 129 -28.85 0.16 9.61
CA PHE A 129 -28.81 0.15 8.15
C PHE A 129 -27.62 0.98 7.65
N ILE A 130 -27.04 0.57 6.52
CA ILE A 130 -25.85 1.22 5.96
C ILE A 130 -26.05 2.72 5.77
N ASP A 131 -27.21 3.16 5.27
CA ASP A 131 -27.46 4.59 5.04
C ASP A 131 -27.53 5.39 6.35
N ASN A 132 -28.05 4.81 7.43
CA ASN A 132 -28.02 5.44 8.75
C ASN A 132 -26.60 5.52 9.31
N ILE A 133 -25.80 4.46 9.15
CA ILE A 133 -24.40 4.45 9.59
C ILE A 133 -23.64 5.58 8.87
N LEU A 134 -23.76 5.64 7.54
CA LEU A 134 -23.03 6.61 6.72
C LEU A 134 -23.45 8.06 6.98
N THR A 135 -24.72 8.32 7.29
CA THR A 135 -25.25 9.68 7.49
C THR A 135 -25.19 10.17 8.93
N LYS A 136 -25.34 9.27 9.92
CA LYS A 136 -25.52 9.65 11.34
C LYS A 136 -24.31 9.36 12.22
N TRP A 137 -23.40 8.48 11.83
CA TRP A 137 -22.31 8.04 12.71
C TRP A 137 -21.00 8.81 12.48
N LYS A 138 -20.88 9.56 11.39
CA LYS A 138 -19.71 10.40 11.12
C LYS A 138 -19.47 11.41 12.24
N GLY A 139 -18.23 11.54 12.71
CA GLY A 139 -17.88 12.35 13.88
C GLY A 139 -18.28 11.77 15.25
N ASN A 140 -19.13 10.73 15.32
CA ASN A 140 -19.47 10.05 16.56
C ASN A 140 -18.44 8.96 16.89
N TYR A 141 -17.23 9.38 17.24
CA TYR A 141 -16.12 8.47 17.43
C TYR A 141 -16.27 7.52 18.62
N LYS A 142 -17.02 7.91 19.65
CA LYS A 142 -17.29 7.04 20.80
C LYS A 142 -18.10 5.81 20.35
N LEU A 143 -19.15 6.04 19.56
CA LEU A 143 -19.97 4.98 18.98
C LEU A 143 -19.15 4.02 18.12
N LEU A 144 -18.29 4.55 17.24
CA LEU A 144 -17.44 3.75 16.35
C LEU A 144 -16.36 2.92 17.10
N GLU A 145 -15.90 3.43 18.24
CA GLU A 145 -14.97 2.69 19.10
C GLU A 145 -15.69 1.58 19.89
N GLU A 146 -16.82 1.90 20.55
CA GLU A 146 -17.54 0.97 21.43
C GLU A 146 -18.29 -0.13 20.65
N HIS A 147 -18.86 0.19 19.49
CA HIS A 147 -19.62 -0.77 18.71
C HIS A 147 -18.71 -1.53 17.74
N HIS A 148 -18.49 -2.83 17.91
CA HIS A 148 -17.58 -3.59 17.04
C HIS A 148 -18.29 -4.35 15.91
N GLY A 149 -19.61 -4.51 15.97
CA GLY A 149 -20.36 -5.36 15.02
C GLY A 149 -20.33 -4.84 13.58
N TYR A 150 -20.36 -3.52 13.39
CA TYR A 150 -20.58 -2.87 12.09
C TYR A 150 -19.42 -3.06 11.10
N ILE A 151 -18.18 -3.14 11.58
CA ILE A 151 -16.99 -3.11 10.71
C ILE A 151 -16.96 -4.28 9.74
N GLN A 152 -17.53 -5.42 10.14
CA GLN A 152 -17.56 -6.61 9.29
C GLN A 152 -18.58 -6.53 8.17
N TRP A 153 -19.65 -5.79 8.40
CA TRP A 153 -20.70 -5.51 7.42
C TRP A 153 -20.26 -4.42 6.42
N LEU A 154 -19.60 -3.35 6.91
CA LEU A 154 -19.08 -2.30 6.03
C LEU A 154 -17.95 -2.78 5.12
N PHE A 155 -17.13 -3.72 5.60
CA PHE A 155 -15.99 -4.25 4.85
C PHE A 155 -16.03 -5.78 4.89
N PRO A 156 -16.88 -6.44 4.10
CA PRO A 156 -17.00 -7.88 4.11
C PRO A 156 -15.77 -8.54 3.49
N ASN A 157 -15.27 -9.60 4.14
CA ASN A 157 -14.15 -10.42 3.67
C ASN A 157 -14.61 -11.87 3.51
N LYS A 158 -13.95 -12.62 2.62
CA LYS A 158 -14.19 -14.06 2.41
C LYS A 158 -13.84 -14.91 3.64
N GLU A 159 -12.92 -14.42 4.47
CA GLU A 159 -12.54 -15.05 5.73
C GLU A 159 -13.52 -14.68 6.84
N PRO A 160 -13.92 -15.64 7.70
CA PRO A 160 -14.74 -15.32 8.86
C PRO A 160 -14.01 -14.35 9.80
N GLY A 161 -14.75 -13.43 10.40
CA GLY A 161 -14.25 -12.53 11.45
C GLY A 161 -14.80 -12.89 12.83
N MET A 162 -14.69 -11.95 13.77
CA MET A 162 -15.09 -12.14 15.18
C MET A 162 -16.61 -12.04 15.40
N ASN A 163 -17.31 -11.35 14.51
CA ASN A 163 -18.76 -11.24 14.48
C ASN A 163 -19.34 -12.40 13.67
N TYR A 164 -19.81 -13.44 14.37
CA TYR A 164 -20.45 -14.61 13.77
C TYR A 164 -21.79 -14.32 13.11
N LEU A 165 -22.42 -13.18 13.44
CA LEU A 165 -23.65 -12.72 12.79
C LEU A 165 -23.38 -12.06 11.43
N SER A 166 -22.13 -11.66 11.16
CA SER A 166 -21.72 -11.16 9.85
C SER A 166 -21.26 -12.34 8.99
N GLN A 167 -22.03 -12.58 7.93
CA GLN A 167 -21.74 -13.59 6.94
C GLN A 167 -20.39 -13.32 6.22
N PRO A 168 -19.47 -14.30 6.12
CA PRO A 168 -18.31 -14.20 5.24
C PRO A 168 -18.71 -13.97 3.78
N LEU A 169 -17.99 -13.08 3.10
CA LEU A 169 -18.30 -12.67 1.73
C LEU A 169 -18.27 -13.85 0.76
N GLN A 170 -19.35 -14.07 0.03
CA GLN A 170 -19.42 -15.08 -1.02
C GLN A 170 -18.92 -14.53 -2.36
N LEU A 171 -18.47 -15.39 -3.28
CA LEU A 171 -17.96 -14.97 -4.59
C LEU A 171 -19.06 -14.31 -5.43
N HIS A 172 -20.25 -14.90 -5.45
CA HIS A 172 -21.39 -14.33 -6.18
C HIS A 172 -21.84 -12.98 -5.61
N GLU A 173 -21.73 -12.78 -4.29
CA GLU A 173 -22.00 -11.49 -3.65
C GLU A 173 -20.97 -10.45 -4.08
N LEU A 174 -19.67 -10.81 -4.09
CA LEU A 174 -18.60 -9.91 -4.51
C LEU A 174 -18.80 -9.43 -5.95
N ASP A 175 -19.10 -10.34 -6.89
CA ASP A 175 -19.35 -9.98 -8.28
C ASP A 175 -20.56 -9.05 -8.43
N LYS A 176 -21.64 -9.32 -7.67
CA LYS A 176 -22.84 -8.48 -7.66
C LYS A 176 -22.58 -7.10 -7.05
N LEU A 177 -21.82 -7.01 -5.96
CA LEU A 177 -21.51 -5.74 -5.31
C LEU A 177 -20.55 -4.89 -6.14
N LYS A 178 -19.58 -5.49 -6.83
CA LYS A 178 -18.64 -4.78 -7.72
C LYS A 178 -19.32 -4.23 -8.97
N SER A 179 -20.30 -4.96 -9.51
CA SER A 179 -21.06 -4.51 -10.70
C SER A 179 -22.13 -3.47 -10.37
N ASP A 180 -22.42 -3.23 -9.09
CA ASP A 180 -23.39 -2.25 -8.62
C ASP A 180 -22.70 -0.97 -8.14
N SER A 181 -22.79 0.10 -8.95
CA SER A 181 -22.12 1.37 -8.66
C SER A 181 -22.53 1.99 -7.32
N GLU A 182 -23.80 1.82 -6.93
CA GLU A 182 -24.31 2.29 -5.63
C GLU A 182 -23.64 1.58 -4.45
N SER A 183 -23.47 0.25 -4.54
CA SER A 183 -22.76 -0.52 -3.51
C SER A 183 -21.29 -0.13 -3.41
N VAL A 184 -20.61 0.08 -4.54
CA VAL A 184 -19.22 0.58 -4.56
C VAL A 184 -19.13 1.98 -3.95
N GLU A 185 -20.08 2.87 -4.24
CA GLU A 185 -20.14 4.19 -3.63
C GLU A 185 -20.34 4.12 -2.11
N LYS A 186 -21.25 3.25 -1.64
CA LYS A 186 -21.46 3.00 -0.21
C LYS A 186 -20.21 2.42 0.48
N LEU A 187 -19.45 1.55 -0.20
CA LEU A 187 -18.17 1.05 0.29
C LEU A 187 -17.15 2.18 0.44
N LEU A 188 -17.02 3.06 -0.57
CA LEU A 188 -16.11 4.21 -0.51
C LEU A 188 -16.52 5.22 0.58
N LYS A 189 -17.82 5.48 0.76
CA LYS A 189 -18.31 6.30 1.88
C LYS A 189 -18.03 5.66 3.23
N SER A 190 -18.12 4.33 3.32
CA SER A 190 -17.73 3.58 4.53
C SER A 190 -16.23 3.73 4.80
N PHE A 191 -15.41 3.72 3.75
CA PHE A 191 -13.98 3.96 3.86
C PHE A 191 -13.68 5.38 4.36
N GLU A 192 -14.33 6.40 3.79
CA GLU A 192 -14.23 7.79 4.27
C GLU A 192 -14.64 7.96 5.74
N LEU A 193 -15.71 7.27 6.16
CA LEU A 193 -16.14 7.25 7.57
C LEU A 193 -15.05 6.69 8.49
N MET A 194 -14.41 5.59 8.08
CA MET A 194 -13.34 4.99 8.89
C MET A 194 -12.05 5.82 8.87
N LEU A 195 -11.73 6.49 7.77
CA LEU A 195 -10.60 7.40 7.69
C LEU A 195 -10.80 8.58 8.66
N ASP A 196 -11.97 9.21 8.65
CA ASP A 196 -12.32 10.27 9.63
C ASP A 196 -12.17 9.77 11.07
N PHE A 197 -12.65 8.56 11.35
CA PHE A 197 -12.48 7.91 12.65
C PHE A 197 -11.00 7.69 13.01
N TYR A 198 -10.13 7.38 12.06
CA TYR A 198 -8.69 7.25 12.28
C TYR A 198 -7.92 8.58 12.23
N GLY A 199 -8.57 9.70 11.94
CA GLY A 199 -7.94 11.01 11.85
C GLY A 199 -7.30 11.31 10.50
N MET A 200 -7.79 10.67 9.43
CA MET A 200 -7.28 10.76 8.07
C MET A 200 -8.38 11.27 7.14
N GLU A 201 -7.99 11.92 6.05
CA GLU A 201 -8.91 12.40 5.00
C GLU A 201 -8.47 11.86 3.64
N LEU A 202 -9.45 11.45 2.83
CA LEU A 202 -9.27 10.97 1.46
C LEU A 202 -9.38 12.14 0.48
N ASN A 203 -8.36 12.32 -0.36
CA ASN A 203 -8.51 12.97 -1.65
C ASN A 203 -8.86 11.91 -2.71
N LYS A 204 -9.92 12.11 -3.48
CA LYS A 204 -10.39 11.12 -4.47
C LYS A 204 -9.69 11.25 -5.82
N LYS A 205 -9.22 12.45 -6.18
CA LYS A 205 -8.64 12.74 -7.50
C LYS A 205 -7.52 13.79 -7.41
N PRO A 206 -6.25 13.41 -7.62
CA PRO A 206 -5.75 12.03 -7.60
C PRO A 206 -6.03 11.37 -6.24
N VAL A 207 -6.03 10.03 -6.20
CA VAL A 207 -6.19 9.31 -4.93
C VAL A 207 -5.01 9.66 -4.03
N GLY A 208 -5.29 10.09 -2.80
CA GLY A 208 -4.28 10.47 -1.83
C GLY A 208 -4.86 10.69 -0.45
N PHE A 209 -3.99 10.83 0.53
CA PHE A 209 -4.39 10.91 1.93
C PHE A 209 -3.66 12.05 2.63
N LYS A 210 -4.35 12.66 3.58
CA LYS A 210 -3.76 13.64 4.49
C LYS A 210 -4.31 13.46 5.89
N ARG A 211 -3.65 14.07 6.87
CA ARG A 211 -4.16 14.17 8.24
C ARG A 211 -5.42 15.03 8.26
N SER A 212 -6.40 14.62 9.05
CA SER A 212 -7.53 15.47 9.42
C SER A 212 -7.13 16.55 10.42
N GLU A 213 -7.97 17.56 10.63
CA GLU A 213 -7.70 18.63 11.59
C GLU A 213 -7.51 18.12 13.03
N ASN A 214 -8.23 17.06 13.42
CA ASN A 214 -8.17 16.47 14.76
C ASN A 214 -7.25 15.24 14.87
N TYR A 215 -6.35 15.03 13.89
CA TYR A 215 -5.60 13.78 13.72
C TYR A 215 -4.88 13.33 14.99
N LYS A 216 -4.25 14.25 15.76
CA LYS A 216 -3.49 13.90 16.96
C LYS A 216 -4.31 13.10 17.97
N LYS A 217 -5.55 13.54 18.24
CA LYS A 217 -6.46 12.85 19.18
C LYS A 217 -6.91 11.50 18.61
N ARG A 218 -7.11 11.42 17.29
CA ARG A 218 -7.55 10.20 16.61
C ARG A 218 -6.44 9.16 16.49
N TYR A 219 -5.20 9.57 16.24
CA TYR A 219 -4.02 8.71 16.22
C TYR A 219 -3.74 8.12 17.60
N GLN A 220 -3.80 8.95 18.66
CA GLN A 220 -3.70 8.47 20.03
C GLN A 220 -4.74 7.38 20.33
N ASN A 221 -5.98 7.58 19.85
CA ASN A 221 -7.03 6.57 19.99
C ASN A 221 -6.72 5.29 19.19
N LEU A 222 -6.28 5.42 17.94
CA LEU A 222 -5.88 4.30 17.08
C LEU A 222 -4.79 3.46 17.72
N ILE A 223 -3.74 4.09 18.24
CA ILE A 223 -2.59 3.42 18.88
C ILE A 223 -3.00 2.76 20.20
N ARG A 224 -3.80 3.46 21.03
CA ARG A 224 -4.27 2.94 22.32
C ARG A 224 -5.15 1.70 22.16
N ASN A 225 -5.96 1.66 21.10
CA ASN A 225 -6.94 0.62 20.86
C ASN A 225 -6.50 -0.32 19.72
N ARG A 226 -5.56 -1.23 20.03
CA ARG A 226 -4.89 -2.11 19.05
C ARG A 226 -5.80 -2.98 18.18
N HIS A 227 -7.05 -3.23 18.59
CA HIS A 227 -8.00 -3.94 17.74
C HIS A 227 -8.30 -3.17 16.43
N ASN A 228 -8.13 -1.85 16.42
CA ASN A 228 -8.22 -1.04 15.21
C ASN A 228 -7.17 -1.42 14.16
N PHE A 229 -6.03 -2.01 14.55
CA PHE A 229 -5.02 -2.49 13.59
C PHE A 229 -5.57 -3.66 12.77
N LEU A 230 -6.40 -4.51 13.38
CA LEU A 230 -7.10 -5.60 12.70
C LEU A 230 -8.26 -5.08 11.83
N ARG A 231 -8.93 -4.00 12.26
CA ARG A 231 -9.93 -3.31 11.44
C ARG A 231 -9.29 -2.73 10.17
N ILE A 232 -8.10 -2.14 10.25
CA ILE A 232 -7.32 -1.67 9.09
C ILE A 232 -6.99 -2.85 8.15
N SER A 233 -6.48 -3.98 8.68
CA SER A 233 -6.25 -5.19 7.87
C SER A 233 -7.51 -5.62 7.11
N ARG A 234 -8.67 -5.56 7.77
CA ARG A 234 -9.95 -5.92 7.16
C ARG A 234 -10.32 -5.00 6.00
N ILE A 235 -10.21 -3.69 6.22
CA ILE A 235 -10.48 -2.67 5.18
C ILE A 235 -9.55 -2.89 3.99
N LEU A 236 -8.24 -3.08 4.21
CA LEU A 236 -7.26 -3.29 3.13
C LEU A 236 -7.58 -4.54 2.28
N LYS A 237 -7.90 -5.66 2.93
CA LYS A 237 -8.33 -6.89 2.24
C LYS A 237 -9.60 -6.66 1.41
N CYS A 238 -10.57 -5.94 1.97
CA CYS A 238 -11.82 -5.61 1.28
C CYS A 238 -11.57 -4.72 0.05
N LEU A 239 -10.78 -3.65 0.19
CA LEU A 239 -10.38 -2.79 -0.94
C LEU A 239 -9.72 -3.61 -2.06
N ALA A 240 -8.84 -4.55 -1.70
CA ALA A 240 -8.23 -5.45 -2.67
C ALA A 240 -9.26 -6.34 -3.38
N ASP A 241 -10.24 -6.90 -2.65
CA ASP A 241 -11.31 -7.73 -3.20
C ASP A 241 -12.24 -6.98 -4.16
N PHE A 242 -12.49 -5.70 -3.90
CA PHE A 242 -13.32 -4.83 -4.74
C PHE A 242 -12.57 -4.17 -5.91
N ASP A 243 -11.33 -4.58 -6.19
CA ASP A 243 -10.44 -4.01 -7.22
C ASP A 243 -10.14 -2.51 -7.02
N LEU A 244 -10.20 -2.03 -5.78
CA LEU A 244 -9.86 -0.65 -5.38
C LEU A 244 -8.37 -0.55 -4.97
N GLU A 245 -7.50 -1.17 -5.76
CA GLU A 245 -6.07 -1.32 -5.43
C GLU A 245 -5.34 0.03 -5.33
N GLU A 246 -5.75 1.04 -6.10
CA GLU A 246 -5.20 2.40 -6.01
C GLU A 246 -5.41 3.00 -4.61
N TYR A 247 -6.63 2.93 -4.07
CA TYR A 247 -6.95 3.37 -2.71
C TYR A 247 -6.16 2.60 -1.65
N GLN A 248 -6.03 1.28 -1.84
CA GLN A 248 -5.27 0.42 -0.94
C GLN A 248 -3.79 0.82 -0.90
N ILE A 249 -3.16 0.98 -2.08
CA ILE A 249 -1.73 1.29 -2.20
C ILE A 249 -1.42 2.68 -1.66
N GLU A 250 -2.18 3.69 -2.08
CA GLU A 250 -1.95 5.07 -1.64
C GLU A 250 -2.18 5.22 -0.13
N TRP A 251 -3.11 4.45 0.45
CA TRP A 251 -3.30 4.43 1.90
C TRP A 251 -2.13 3.76 2.62
N ILE A 252 -1.64 2.62 2.11
CA ILE A 252 -0.45 1.96 2.68
C ILE A 252 0.76 2.88 2.62
N LYS A 253 0.99 3.59 1.50
CA LYS A 253 2.06 4.59 1.37
C LYS A 253 1.94 5.70 2.41
N PHE A 254 0.73 6.22 2.60
CA PHE A 254 0.47 7.21 3.65
C PHE A 254 0.81 6.67 5.04
N LEU A 255 0.38 5.45 5.38
CA LEU A 255 0.70 4.82 6.66
C LEU A 255 2.21 4.60 6.83
N ILE A 256 2.95 4.25 5.77
CA ILE A 256 4.41 4.12 5.80
C ILE A 256 5.08 5.44 6.16
N GLU A 257 4.65 6.55 5.54
CA GLU A 257 5.19 7.88 5.81
C GLU A 257 4.89 8.31 7.26
N GLU A 258 3.67 8.08 7.74
CA GLU A 258 3.28 8.39 9.11
C GLU A 258 4.03 7.56 10.17
N SER A 259 4.39 6.31 9.83
CA SER A 259 5.03 5.36 10.73
C SER A 259 6.54 5.54 10.77
N PHE A 260 7.21 5.49 9.61
CA PHE A 260 8.68 5.44 9.51
C PHE A 260 9.35 6.80 9.33
N VAL A 261 8.62 7.84 8.91
CA VAL A 261 9.20 9.18 8.70
C VAL A 261 8.71 10.15 9.78
N ASN A 262 7.40 10.31 9.89
CA ASN A 262 6.82 11.26 10.82
C ASN A 262 6.75 10.74 12.27
N GLN A 263 6.87 9.42 12.47
CA GLN A 263 6.81 8.76 13.78
C GLN A 263 5.53 9.04 14.58
N GLU A 264 4.44 9.37 13.89
CA GLU A 264 3.14 9.64 14.49
C GLU A 264 2.32 8.34 14.65
N LEU A 265 2.68 7.28 13.92
CA LEU A 265 2.03 5.97 13.93
C LEU A 265 3.02 4.79 14.03
N SER A 266 4.20 4.96 14.63
CA SER A 266 5.26 3.93 14.69
C SER A 266 4.82 2.58 15.29
N ASP A 267 3.79 2.55 16.15
CA ASP A 267 3.17 1.30 16.63
C ASP A 267 2.58 0.42 15.48
N LEU A 268 2.35 0.99 14.29
CA LEU A 268 1.92 0.26 13.10
C LEU A 268 3.07 -0.39 12.32
N ASP A 269 4.35 -0.10 12.59
CA ASP A 269 5.50 -0.59 11.80
C ASP A 269 5.42 -2.10 11.56
N ARG A 270 5.10 -2.85 12.62
CA ARG A 270 4.95 -4.31 12.56
C ARG A 270 3.73 -4.73 11.75
N SER A 271 2.62 -4.01 11.87
CA SER A 271 1.40 -4.28 11.11
C SER A 271 1.62 -4.01 9.62
N ILE A 272 2.30 -2.91 9.29
CA ILE A 272 2.64 -2.52 7.92
C ILE A 272 3.52 -3.58 7.27
N THR A 273 4.65 -3.90 7.92
CA THR A 273 5.67 -4.81 7.39
C THR A 273 5.20 -6.26 7.32
N GLN A 274 4.43 -6.73 8.32
CA GLN A 274 4.08 -8.16 8.42
C GLN A 274 2.71 -8.50 7.82
N PHE A 275 1.84 -7.51 7.58
CA PHE A 275 0.47 -7.76 7.14
C PHE A 275 0.00 -6.82 6.04
N TYR A 276 0.04 -5.50 6.24
CA TYR A 276 -0.67 -4.57 5.34
C TYR A 276 -0.10 -4.60 3.93
N VAL A 277 1.22 -4.53 3.78
CA VAL A 277 1.87 -4.60 2.45
C VAL A 277 1.54 -5.90 1.71
N HIS A 278 1.34 -7.00 2.44
CA HIS A 278 1.03 -8.32 1.87
C HIS A 278 -0.42 -8.50 1.45
N THR A 279 -1.29 -7.52 1.73
CA THR A 279 -2.65 -7.47 1.18
C THR A 279 -2.69 -7.02 -0.27
N ILE A 280 -1.61 -6.43 -0.80
CA ILE A 280 -1.49 -6.02 -2.21
C ILE A 280 -1.39 -7.26 -3.10
N LYS A 281 -2.33 -7.37 -4.04
CA LYS A 281 -2.46 -8.55 -4.92
C LYS A 281 -1.39 -8.56 -5.99
N ASN A 282 -1.14 -7.42 -6.64
CA ASN A 282 -0.11 -7.28 -7.66
C ASN A 282 1.30 -7.49 -7.06
N ASP A 283 2.03 -8.47 -7.59
CA ASP A 283 3.34 -8.86 -7.07
C ASP A 283 4.44 -7.83 -7.32
N GLU A 284 4.41 -7.17 -8.48
CA GLU A 284 5.36 -6.12 -8.84
C GLU A 284 5.15 -4.87 -7.97
N LYS A 285 3.91 -4.38 -7.89
CA LYS A 285 3.57 -3.23 -7.03
C LYS A 285 3.89 -3.51 -5.57
N ARG A 286 3.57 -4.70 -5.06
CA ARG A 286 3.92 -5.06 -3.68
C ARG A 286 5.43 -5.03 -3.46
N HIS A 287 6.22 -5.56 -4.40
CA HIS A 287 7.67 -5.53 -4.30
C HIS A 287 8.23 -4.11 -4.32
N GLU A 288 7.65 -3.22 -5.12
CA GLU A 288 7.95 -1.79 -5.13
C GLU A 288 7.68 -1.15 -3.76
N ILE A 289 6.51 -1.39 -3.16
CA ILE A 289 6.19 -0.86 -1.83
C ILE A 289 7.11 -1.43 -0.74
N ILE A 290 7.48 -2.72 -0.81
CA ILE A 290 8.47 -3.30 0.12
C ILE A 290 9.80 -2.56 0.01
N LYS A 291 10.29 -2.27 -1.21
CA LYS A 291 11.51 -1.48 -1.41
C LYS A 291 11.40 -0.07 -0.83
N GLN A 292 10.25 0.58 -0.99
CA GLN A 292 10.03 1.89 -0.37
C GLN A 292 10.12 1.82 1.15
N ILE A 293 9.52 0.79 1.78
CA ILE A 293 9.63 0.55 3.22
C ILE A 293 11.10 0.35 3.64
N GLU A 294 11.85 -0.49 2.92
CA GLU A 294 13.28 -0.71 3.19
C GLU A 294 14.06 0.61 3.19
N LEU A 295 13.85 1.45 2.17
CA LEU A 295 14.53 2.73 2.05
C LEU A 295 14.20 3.67 3.22
N LYS A 296 12.92 3.74 3.63
CA LYS A 296 12.50 4.56 4.78
C LYS A 296 13.10 4.04 6.10
N ILE A 297 13.12 2.72 6.32
CA ILE A 297 13.76 2.11 7.49
C ILE A 297 15.26 2.42 7.51
N ILE A 298 15.95 2.33 6.37
CA ILE A 298 17.37 2.66 6.28
C ILE A 298 17.61 4.12 6.62
N GLN A 299 16.80 5.04 6.09
CA GLN A 299 16.88 6.47 6.41
C GLN A 299 16.69 6.71 7.91
N PHE A 300 15.67 6.09 8.51
CA PHE A 300 15.41 6.18 9.95
C PHE A 300 16.61 5.69 10.78
N ILE A 301 17.12 4.49 10.51
CA ILE A 301 18.27 3.90 11.23
C ILE A 301 19.55 4.75 11.08
N LEU A 302 19.74 5.40 9.93
CA LEU A 302 20.90 6.28 9.69
C LEU A 302 20.76 7.61 10.43
N ASN A 303 19.54 8.16 10.52
CA ASN A 303 19.27 9.43 11.20
C ASN A 303 19.38 9.32 12.73
N GLU A 304 19.08 8.16 13.34
CA GLU A 304 19.27 7.93 14.78
C GLU A 304 20.75 7.81 15.22
N LYS A 305 21.71 7.75 14.27
CA LYS A 305 23.15 7.61 14.56
C LYS A 305 23.93 8.93 14.59
N ILE A 306 23.26 10.06 14.69
CA ILE A 306 23.86 11.42 14.77
C ILE A 306 23.55 12.02 16.13
#